data_AF-A0A956ETU1-F1
#
_entry.id   AF-A0A956ETU1-F1
#
_cell.length_a   1.000
_cell.length_b   1.000
_cell.length_c   1.000
_cell.angle_alpha   90.00
_cell.angle_beta   90.00
_cell.angle_gamma   90.00
#
_symmetry.space_group_name_H-M   'P 1'
#
loop_
_entity.id
_entity.type
_entity.pdbx_description
1 polymer ?
#
loop_
_entity_poly.entity_id
_entity_poly.type
_entity_poly.pdbx_seq_one_letter_code
_entity_poly.pdbx_strand_id
1 'polypeptide(L)'
;MEKRSHMGGNGLKMRPMRRSPLLTWFTSVLVSSLLVGCGSDESEQPEVTGPKPFKVMTYNVLCSFCKGDEYDAWDDRKPYFKDIFARHDADLYGLQELAFGSEVDQMLELVD
;
A
#
# COMPACT_ATOMS: atom_id res chain seq x y z
N MET A 1 -64.33 20.47 -11.74
CA MET A 1 -64.90 19.26 -12.37
C MET A 1 -64.00 18.10 -12.01
N GLU A 2 -64.61 17.08 -11.43
CA GLU A 2 -64.05 15.88 -10.84
C GLU A 2 -63.35 14.97 -11.86
N LYS A 3 -62.27 14.30 -11.46
CA LYS A 3 -62.15 12.83 -11.52
C LYS A 3 -60.88 12.32 -10.83
N ARG A 4 -61.12 11.58 -9.75
CA ARG A 4 -60.22 10.58 -9.19
C ARG A 4 -59.90 9.52 -10.26
N SER A 5 -58.69 8.99 -10.24
CA SER A 5 -58.49 7.58 -10.55
C SER A 5 -57.43 6.99 -9.62
N HIS A 6 -57.75 5.80 -9.15
CA HIS A 6 -57.23 5.09 -8.01
C HIS A 6 -56.55 3.84 -8.55
N MET A 7 -55.25 3.68 -8.32
CA MET A 7 -54.52 2.39 -8.37
C MET A 7 -53.44 2.53 -7.29
N GLY A 8 -53.39 1.76 -6.21
CA GLY A 8 -53.56 0.31 -6.11
C GLY A 8 -52.28 -0.22 -5.46
N GLY A 9 -52.00 0.21 -4.22
CA GLY A 9 -50.78 -0.12 -3.50
C GLY A 9 -50.88 -1.50 -2.85
N ASN A 10 -50.22 -2.50 -3.44
CA ASN A 10 -50.03 -3.80 -2.81
C ASN A 10 -48.94 -3.71 -1.74
N GLY A 11 -49.36 -3.46 -0.50
CA GLY A 11 -48.49 -3.53 0.67
C GLY A 11 -48.07 -4.96 0.98
N LEU A 12 -46.84 -5.32 0.61
CA LEU A 12 -46.18 -6.52 1.13
C LEU A 12 -45.91 -6.33 2.63
N LYS A 13 -46.76 -6.97 3.45
CA LYS A 13 -46.66 -6.96 4.91
C LYS A 13 -45.53 -7.91 5.32
N MET A 14 -44.32 -7.36 5.49
CA MET A 14 -43.19 -8.11 6.05
C MET A 14 -43.52 -8.58 7.47
N ARG A 15 -43.41 -9.88 7.72
CA ARG A 15 -43.52 -10.45 9.07
C ARG A 15 -42.18 -10.26 9.79
N PRO A 16 -42.18 -9.84 11.07
CA PRO A 16 -40.95 -9.74 11.84
C PRO A 16 -40.39 -11.14 12.07
N MET A 17 -39.12 -11.31 11.68
CA MET A 17 -38.37 -12.54 11.88
C MET A 17 -38.05 -12.68 13.38
N ARG A 18 -38.75 -13.58 14.07
CA ARG A 18 -38.41 -13.98 15.44
C ARG A 18 -37.08 -14.73 15.40
N ARG A 19 -36.00 -14.04 15.77
CA ARG A 19 -34.69 -14.66 15.98
C ARG A 19 -34.73 -15.45 17.30
N SER A 20 -34.57 -16.76 17.21
CA SER A 20 -34.50 -17.65 18.36
C SER A 20 -33.06 -17.66 18.90
N PRO A 21 -32.80 -17.28 20.16
CA PRO A 21 -31.44 -17.10 20.69
C PRO A 21 -30.73 -18.40 21.10
N LEU A 22 -31.36 -19.57 20.92
CA LEU A 22 -30.85 -20.85 21.43
C LEU A 22 -29.95 -21.63 20.44
N LEU A 23 -29.74 -21.11 19.22
CA LEU A 23 -28.98 -21.81 18.17
C LEU A 23 -27.62 -21.16 17.86
N THR A 24 -27.10 -20.30 18.72
CA THR A 24 -25.87 -19.51 18.44
C THR A 24 -24.71 -19.82 19.38
N TRP A 25 -24.90 -20.67 20.41
CA TRP A 25 -23.86 -20.91 21.43
C TRP A 25 -23.03 -22.18 21.21
N PHE A 26 -23.47 -23.14 20.39
CA PHE A 26 -22.74 -24.41 20.23
C PHE A 26 -21.68 -24.42 19.12
N THR A 27 -21.62 -23.41 18.24
CA THR A 27 -20.59 -23.32 17.20
C THR A 27 -19.32 -22.58 17.64
N SER A 28 -19.33 -21.94 18.82
CA SER A 28 -18.21 -21.09 19.26
C SER A 28 -17.07 -21.85 19.95
N VAL A 29 -17.28 -23.07 20.45
CA VAL A 29 -16.25 -23.78 21.23
C VAL A 29 -15.29 -24.58 20.33
N LEU A 30 -15.73 -25.02 19.16
CA LEU A 30 -14.91 -25.83 18.23
C LEU A 30 -13.90 -25.01 17.42
N VAL A 31 -14.13 -23.69 17.25
CA VAL A 31 -13.22 -22.80 16.52
C VAL A 31 -12.07 -22.31 17.41
N SER A 32 -12.26 -22.24 18.73
CA SER A 32 -11.19 -21.83 19.65
C SER A 32 -10.08 -22.87 19.83
N SER A 33 -10.35 -24.15 19.59
CA SER A 33 -9.35 -25.22 19.70
C SER A 33 -8.36 -25.27 18.53
N LEU A 34 -8.61 -24.53 17.44
CA LEU A 34 -7.67 -24.38 16.32
C LEU A 34 -6.64 -23.26 16.52
N LEU A 35 -6.75 -22.48 17.61
CA LEU A 35 -5.83 -21.37 17.91
C LEU A 35 -4.82 -21.69 19.03
N VAL A 36 -4.85 -22.89 19.61
CA VAL A 36 -3.90 -23.32 20.66
C VAL A 36 -3.30 -24.66 20.26
N GLY A 37 -2.27 -24.62 19.40
CA GLY A 37 -1.65 -25.86 18.91
C GLY A 37 -0.48 -25.66 17.96
N CYS A 38 0.40 -24.69 18.22
CA CYS A 38 1.77 -24.71 17.69
C CYS A 38 2.73 -24.23 18.78
N GLY A 39 2.72 -24.96 19.91
CA GLY A 39 3.86 -25.01 20.82
C GLY A 39 4.62 -26.27 20.49
N SER A 40 5.68 -26.16 19.70
CA SER A 40 6.67 -27.21 19.46
C SER A 40 7.97 -26.53 19.07
N ASP A 41 8.89 -26.53 20.05
CA ASP A 41 10.33 -26.35 19.94
C ASP A 41 10.83 -25.13 19.14
N GLU A 42 11.41 -24.17 19.86
CA GLU A 42 12.49 -23.30 19.34
C GLU A 42 13.68 -24.19 18.91
N SER A 43 13.50 -24.94 17.84
CA SER A 43 14.60 -25.33 17.00
C SER A 43 15.10 -24.04 16.37
N GLU A 44 16.31 -23.63 16.73
CA GLU A 44 17.08 -22.63 16.00
C GLU A 44 17.00 -23.03 14.52
N GLN A 45 16.10 -22.40 13.77
CA GLN A 45 16.13 -22.54 12.32
C GLN A 45 17.49 -21.99 11.91
N PRO A 46 18.30 -22.73 11.15
CA PRO A 46 19.57 -22.21 10.68
C PRO A 46 19.27 -20.89 10.00
N GLU A 47 19.82 -19.80 10.56
CA GLU A 47 19.75 -18.47 9.96
C GLU A 47 20.12 -18.66 8.49
N VAL A 48 19.23 -18.28 7.57
CA VAL A 48 19.47 -18.46 6.15
C VAL A 48 20.67 -17.57 5.80
N THR A 49 21.88 -18.12 5.83
CA THR A 49 23.14 -17.43 5.52
C THR A 49 23.32 -17.29 3.99
N GLY A 50 22.22 -17.01 3.29
CA GLY A 50 22.25 -16.64 1.89
C GLY A 50 22.72 -15.19 1.74
N PRO A 51 23.13 -14.78 0.53
CA PRO A 51 23.38 -13.37 0.25
C PRO A 51 22.15 -12.55 0.64
N LYS A 52 22.36 -11.42 1.33
CA LYS A 52 21.28 -10.48 1.60
C LYS A 52 20.64 -10.06 0.26
N PRO A 53 19.31 -9.91 0.19
CA PRO A 53 18.66 -9.33 -0.98
C PRO A 53 19.30 -7.99 -1.32
N PHE A 54 19.56 -7.75 -2.62
CA PHE A 54 20.18 -6.52 -3.13
C PHE A 54 19.16 -5.77 -3.99
N LYS A 55 18.84 -4.53 -3.60
CA LYS A 55 17.86 -3.66 -4.26
C LYS A 55 18.58 -2.72 -5.23
N VAL A 56 18.14 -2.71 -6.48
CA VAL A 56 18.66 -1.81 -7.52
C VAL A 56 17.55 -0.91 -8.01
N MET A 57 17.82 0.39 -8.10
CA MET A 57 16.91 1.38 -8.66
C MET A 57 17.53 2.03 -9.89
N THR A 58 16.79 2.07 -11.00
CA THR A 58 17.11 2.92 -12.15
C THR A 58 16.05 3.99 -12.30
N TYR A 59 16.48 5.25 -12.42
CA TYR A 59 15.56 6.38 -12.43
C TYR A 59 16.09 7.55 -13.26
N ASN A 60 15.24 8.08 -14.13
CA ASN A 60 15.54 9.29 -14.88
C ASN A 60 15.05 10.48 -14.06
N VAL A 61 15.98 11.35 -13.64
CA VAL A 61 15.65 12.50 -12.79
C VAL A 61 15.14 13.70 -13.57
N LEU A 62 15.05 13.64 -14.90
CA LEU A 62 14.78 14.73 -15.83
C LEU A 62 15.80 15.88 -15.71
N CYS A 63 16.44 16.23 -16.82
CA CYS A 63 17.59 17.14 -16.82
C CYS A 63 17.32 18.50 -16.16
N SER A 64 18.33 19.11 -15.52
CA SER A 64 18.15 20.41 -14.84
C SER A 64 17.91 21.58 -15.81
N PHE A 65 18.37 21.44 -17.05
CA PHE A 65 18.23 22.42 -18.12
C PHE A 65 17.02 22.15 -19.02
N CYS A 66 16.24 21.11 -18.74
CA CYS A 66 14.98 20.82 -19.40
C CYS A 66 14.00 21.91 -18.95
N LYS A 67 13.44 22.63 -19.92
CA LYS A 67 12.50 23.74 -19.67
C LYS A 67 11.13 23.40 -20.23
N GLY A 68 10.09 23.82 -19.52
CA GLY A 68 8.68 23.67 -19.87
C GLY A 68 7.84 24.23 -18.72
N ASP A 69 6.62 24.66 -19.00
CA ASP A 69 5.68 25.11 -17.97
C ASP A 69 5.07 23.91 -17.21
N GLU A 70 5.32 22.70 -17.69
CA GLU A 70 4.80 21.43 -17.18
C GLU A 70 5.68 20.75 -16.12
N TYR A 71 6.88 21.27 -15.85
CA TYR A 71 7.81 20.69 -14.88
C TYR A 71 8.28 21.72 -13.85
N ASP A 72 8.40 21.28 -12.61
CA ASP A 72 8.99 22.09 -11.55
C ASP A 72 10.48 22.36 -11.81
N ALA A 73 10.97 23.49 -11.31
CA ALA A 73 12.38 23.83 -11.39
C ALA A 73 13.24 22.76 -10.69
N TRP A 74 14.49 22.60 -11.12
CA TRP A 74 15.40 21.59 -10.57
C TRP A 74 15.47 21.61 -9.05
N ASP A 75 15.60 22.80 -8.45
CA ASP A 75 15.68 22.96 -7.00
C ASP A 75 14.41 22.53 -6.26
N ASP A 76 13.25 22.77 -6.87
CA ASP A 76 11.95 22.38 -6.33
C ASP A 76 11.73 20.86 -6.43
N ARG A 77 12.42 20.18 -7.36
CA ARG A 77 12.31 18.72 -7.54
C ARG A 77 13.16 17.91 -6.57
N LYS A 78 14.28 18.45 -6.06
CA LYS A 78 15.20 17.73 -5.15
C LYS A 78 14.51 17.13 -3.92
N PRO A 79 13.60 17.82 -3.21
CA PRO A 79 12.87 17.20 -2.10
C PRO A 79 12.05 15.96 -2.51
N TYR A 80 11.48 15.94 -3.72
CA TYR A 80 10.75 14.78 -4.22
C TYR A 80 11.68 13.62 -4.56
N PHE A 81 12.87 13.89 -5.12
CA PHE A 81 13.88 12.85 -5.32
C PHE A 81 14.30 12.20 -4.01
N LYS A 82 14.52 13.01 -2.97
CA LYS A 82 14.82 12.50 -1.63
C LYS A 82 13.73 11.58 -1.09
N ASP A 83 12.46 11.97 -1.20
CA ASP A 83 11.33 11.11 -0.80
C ASP A 83 11.32 9.79 -1.59
N ILE A 84 11.50 9.86 -2.91
CA ILE A 84 11.53 8.68 -3.78
C ILE A 84 12.65 7.73 -3.35
N PHE A 85 13.88 8.24 -3.18
CA PHE A 85 15.01 7.42 -2.78
C PHE A 85 14.80 6.79 -1.40
N ALA A 86 14.30 7.57 -0.42
CA ALA A 86 14.01 7.05 0.93
C ALA A 86 12.93 5.95 0.94
N ARG A 87 11.90 6.04 0.10
CA ARG A 87 10.84 5.02 0.02
C ARG A 87 11.30 3.71 -0.60
N HIS A 88 12.31 3.76 -1.47
CA HIS A 88 12.85 2.58 -2.14
C HIS A 88 14.06 1.99 -1.42
N ASP A 89 14.86 2.84 -0.76
CA ASP A 89 16.02 2.45 0.04
C ASP A 89 16.92 1.48 -0.74
N ALA A 90 17.26 1.83 -1.99
CA ALA A 90 18.03 0.94 -2.85
C ALA A 90 19.50 0.88 -2.41
N ASP A 91 20.13 -0.28 -2.62
CA ASP A 91 21.56 -0.48 -2.35
C ASP A 91 22.44 0.06 -3.50
N LEU A 92 21.85 0.18 -4.71
CA LEU A 92 22.51 0.72 -5.89
C LEU A 92 21.54 1.57 -6.72
N TYR A 93 21.93 2.81 -7.00
CA TYR A 93 21.18 3.74 -7.83
C TYR A 93 21.85 3.96 -9.19
N GLY A 94 21.09 3.82 -10.26
CA GLY A 94 21.47 4.17 -11.62
C GLY A 94 20.62 5.32 -12.15
N LEU A 95 21.17 6.53 -12.16
CA LEU A 95 20.43 7.74 -12.55
C LEU A 95 20.72 8.12 -14.01
N GLN A 96 19.69 8.61 -14.72
CA GLN A 96 19.82 9.16 -16.08
C GLN A 96 19.57 10.67 -16.08
N GLU A 97 20.07 11.36 -17.10
CA GLU A 97 19.91 12.81 -17.34
C GLU A 97 20.62 13.75 -16.36
N LEU A 98 21.57 13.24 -15.59
CA LEU A 98 22.60 14.07 -14.97
C LEU A 98 23.61 14.48 -16.05
N ALA A 99 23.75 15.78 -16.29
CA ALA A 99 24.64 16.36 -17.28
C ALA A 99 25.85 17.07 -16.67
N PHE A 100 25.79 17.47 -15.40
CA PHE A 100 26.87 18.17 -14.71
C PHE A 100 27.33 17.42 -13.46
N GLY A 101 28.63 17.52 -13.15
CA GLY A 101 29.20 16.90 -11.95
C GLY A 101 28.54 17.37 -10.66
N SER A 102 28.16 18.65 -10.57
CA SER A 102 27.45 19.21 -9.42
C SER A 102 26.07 18.59 -9.19
N GLU A 103 25.43 18.04 -10.23
CA GLU A 103 24.15 17.35 -10.06
C GLU A 103 24.36 15.96 -9.46
N VAL A 104 25.47 15.30 -9.79
CA VAL A 104 25.87 14.04 -9.14
C VAL A 104 26.13 14.27 -7.65
N ASP A 105 26.89 15.32 -7.31
CA ASP A 105 27.15 15.68 -5.92
C ASP A 105 25.84 15.96 -5.16
N GLN A 106 24.92 16.70 -5.78
CA GLN A 106 23.60 16.95 -5.20
C GLN A 106 22.79 15.66 -5.02
N MET A 107 22.86 14.69 -5.93
CA MET A 107 22.14 13.41 -5.76
C MET A 107 22.73 12.58 -4.62
N LEU A 108 24.06 12.61 -4.42
CA LEU A 108 24.73 11.94 -3.31
C LEU A 108 24.25 12.47 -1.96
N GLU A 109 24.09 13.80 -1.83
CA GLU A 109 23.54 14.43 -0.62
C GLU A 109 22.09 14.02 -0.29
N LEU A 110 21.34 13.46 -1.25
CA LEU A 110 19.95 13.05 -1.06
C LEU A 110 19.79 11.57 -0.70
N VAL A 111 20.81 10.74 -0.94
CA VAL A 111 20.79 9.30 -0.65
C VAL A 111 21.49 8.94 0.67
N ASP A 112 22.28 9.85 1.23
CA ASP A 112 22.86 9.76 2.59
C ASP A 112 21.83 10.12 3.69
#